data_AF-A0A6A4VIP5-F1
#
_entry.id   AF-A0A6A4VIP5-F1
#
_cell.length_a   1.000
_cell.length_b   1.000
_cell.length_c   1.000
_cell.angle_alpha   90.00
_cell.angle_beta   90.00
_cell.angle_gamma   90.00
#
_symmetry.space_group_name_H-M   'P 1'
#
loop_
_entity.id
_entity.type
_entity.pdbx_description
1 polymer ?
#
loop_
_entity_poly.entity_id
_entity_poly.type
_entity_poly.pdbx_seq_one_letter_code
_entity_poly.pdbx_strand_id
1 'polypeptide(L)'
;MPGVRLLVLWASAVTAALAARDPRFFNVFSVARFENSPCSTESGQGICTLPDGCGGDQRGPCAGGLGVCCVVEKSCRNTTSQKIAYFVNPNYPETDSADQLCDFRLEVTDPDICQVRSVQRCRSDQCS
;
A
#
# COMPACT_ATOMS: atom_id res chain seq x y z
N MET A 1 59.08 26.72 41.62
CA MET A 1 60.19 25.80 41.28
C MET A 1 59.69 24.79 40.26
N PRO A 2 60.52 24.44 39.26
CA PRO A 2 60.11 23.94 37.95
C PRO A 2 60.02 22.41 37.91
N GLY A 3 59.31 21.88 36.92
CA GLY A 3 59.22 20.44 36.70
C GLY A 3 58.69 20.10 35.31
N VAL A 4 59.25 20.73 34.28
CA VAL A 4 59.03 20.33 32.87
C VAL A 4 59.61 18.93 32.70
N ARG A 5 58.78 17.95 32.37
CA ARG A 5 59.23 16.67 31.79
C ARG A 5 58.78 16.63 30.34
N LEU A 6 59.77 16.84 29.48
CA LEU A 6 59.68 16.76 28.02
C LEU A 6 60.06 15.33 27.57
N LEU A 7 59.48 14.91 26.44
CA LEU A 7 59.92 13.85 25.48
C LEU A 7 59.43 12.41 25.79
N VAL A 8 59.01 11.56 24.84
CA VAL A 8 58.98 11.61 23.37
C VAL A 8 58.04 10.49 22.82
N LEU A 9 57.24 10.87 21.81
CA LEU A 9 56.72 10.14 20.64
C LEU A 9 56.60 8.61 20.66
N TRP A 10 55.39 8.11 20.35
CA TRP A 10 55.12 7.41 19.08
C TRP A 10 53.66 7.72 18.65
N ALA A 11 53.45 8.72 17.81
CA ALA A 11 52.18 8.88 17.12
C ALA A 11 52.18 7.94 15.91
N SER A 12 51.60 6.75 16.06
CA SER A 12 51.22 5.95 14.90
C SER A 12 50.13 6.71 14.17
N ALA A 13 50.52 7.53 13.19
CA ALA A 13 49.59 8.05 12.21
C ALA A 13 49.11 6.85 11.40
N VAL A 14 48.00 6.24 11.82
CA VAL A 14 47.23 5.35 10.96
C VAL A 14 46.66 6.26 9.89
N THR A 15 47.37 6.39 8.77
CA THR A 15 46.79 6.96 7.56
C THR A 15 45.71 6.00 7.11
N ALA A 16 44.48 6.24 7.58
CA ALA A 16 43.30 5.68 6.97
C ALA A 16 43.34 6.14 5.51
N ALA A 17 43.66 5.22 4.60
CA ALA A 17 43.44 5.45 3.20
C ALA A 17 41.96 5.82 3.07
N LEU A 18 41.66 7.06 2.69
CA LEU A 18 40.35 7.38 2.14
C LEU A 18 40.25 6.55 0.87
N ALA A 19 39.70 5.34 1.01
CA ALA A 19 39.21 4.59 -0.12
C ALA A 19 38.20 5.50 -0.81
N ALA A 20 38.65 6.10 -1.92
CA ALA A 20 37.81 6.81 -2.85
C ALA A 20 36.71 5.83 -3.27
N ARG A 21 35.54 5.91 -2.63
CA ARG A 21 34.35 5.17 -3.04
C ARG A 21 33.97 5.74 -4.39
N ASP A 22 34.13 4.92 -5.43
CA ASP A 22 33.74 5.19 -6.80
C ASP A 22 32.31 5.79 -6.82
N PRO A 23 32.10 7.01 -7.36
CA PRO A 23 30.79 7.67 -7.37
C PRO A 23 29.81 7.07 -8.40
N ARG A 24 30.06 5.86 -8.91
CA ARG A 24 29.27 5.24 -9.98
C ARG A 24 28.49 4.00 -9.55
N PHE A 25 28.00 3.99 -8.32
CA PHE A 25 26.88 3.11 -7.98
C PHE A 25 25.58 3.90 -8.10
N PHE A 26 24.94 3.72 -9.26
CA PHE A 26 23.58 4.13 -9.55
C PHE A 26 22.64 3.68 -8.42
N ASN A 27 22.28 4.62 -7.55
CA ASN A 27 21.22 4.42 -6.55
C ASN A 27 19.86 4.63 -7.24
N VAL A 28 19.56 3.79 -8.23
CA VAL A 28 18.31 3.83 -9.01
C VAL A 28 17.32 2.83 -8.40
N PHE A 29 17.05 3.00 -7.10
CA PHE A 29 15.88 2.41 -6.47
C PHE A 29 15.08 3.53 -5.84
N SER A 30 14.54 4.41 -6.68
CA SER A 30 13.46 5.30 -6.25
C SER A 30 12.24 4.43 -5.98
N VAL A 31 12.10 3.95 -4.74
CA VAL A 31 10.85 3.33 -4.28
C VAL A 31 9.80 4.43 -4.31
N ALA A 32 9.06 4.50 -5.41
CA ALA A 32 7.96 5.44 -5.59
C ALA A 32 6.88 5.08 -4.58
N ARG A 33 6.85 5.78 -3.45
CA ARG A 33 5.72 5.76 -2.53
C ARG A 33 4.86 6.96 -2.86
N PHE A 34 3.74 6.69 -3.49
CA PHE A 34 2.72 7.69 -3.75
C PHE A 34 1.53 7.44 -2.83
N GLU A 35 0.85 8.53 -2.46
CA GLU A 35 -0.39 8.47 -1.70
C GLU A 35 -1.43 7.67 -2.50
N ASN A 36 -2.07 6.70 -1.85
CA ASN A 36 -3.08 5.85 -2.47
C ASN A 36 -4.31 6.70 -2.85
N SER A 37 -4.45 7.05 -4.13
CA SER A 37 -5.55 7.87 -4.65
C SER A 37 -6.66 7.02 -5.27
N PRO A 38 -7.94 7.43 -5.23
CA PRO A 38 -9.00 6.71 -5.93
C PRO A 38 -8.79 6.73 -7.45
N CYS A 39 -9.17 5.64 -8.12
CA CYS A 39 -9.16 5.51 -9.58
C CYS A 39 -10.46 4.88 -10.06
N SER A 40 -10.90 5.20 -11.27
CA SER A 40 -12.11 4.64 -11.88
C SER A 40 -11.74 3.72 -13.03
N THR A 41 -12.44 2.60 -13.11
CA THR A 41 -12.32 1.58 -14.16
C THR A 41 -13.69 1.33 -14.78
N GLU A 42 -13.73 0.55 -15.86
CA GLU A 42 -15.00 0.13 -16.48
C GLU A 42 -15.84 -0.75 -15.55
N SER A 43 -15.18 -1.53 -14.69
CA SER A 43 -15.81 -2.46 -13.75
C SER A 43 -16.16 -1.81 -12.40
N GLY A 44 -15.62 -0.64 -12.07
CA GLY A 44 -15.87 0.01 -10.79
C GLY A 44 -14.89 1.12 -10.43
N GLN A 45 -14.66 1.28 -9.14
CA GLN A 45 -13.73 2.20 -8.51
C GLN A 45 -12.71 1.40 -7.72
N GLY A 46 -11.45 1.74 -7.87
CA GLY A 46 -10.35 1.12 -7.14
C GLY A 46 -9.49 2.17 -6.45
N ILE A 47 -8.37 1.69 -5.93
CA ILE A 47 -7.30 2.52 -5.36
C ILE A 47 -6.06 2.34 -6.21
N CYS A 48 -5.46 3.46 -6.60
CA CYS A 48 -4.16 3.47 -7.23
C CYS A 48 -3.11 3.06 -6.21
N THR A 49 -2.46 1.93 -6.43
CA THR A 49 -1.43 1.39 -5.55
C THR A 49 -0.31 0.75 -6.36
N LEU A 50 0.76 0.35 -5.69
CA LEU A 50 1.85 -0.37 -6.34
C LEU A 50 1.38 -1.78 -6.74
N PRO A 51 1.90 -2.35 -7.84
CA PRO A 51 1.53 -3.68 -8.30
C PRO A 51 1.65 -4.76 -7.20
N ASP A 52 2.75 -4.72 -6.44
CA ASP A 52 3.02 -5.68 -5.36
C ASP A 52 2.14 -5.46 -4.11
N GLY A 53 1.53 -4.28 -4.00
CA GLY A 53 0.65 -3.90 -2.90
C GLY A 53 -0.83 -4.17 -3.18
N CYS A 54 -1.18 -4.60 -4.39
CA CYS A 54 -2.57 -4.85 -4.75
C CYS A 54 -3.04 -6.21 -4.22
N GLY A 55 -3.86 -6.18 -3.18
CA GLY A 55 -4.50 -7.37 -2.59
C GLY A 55 -5.78 -7.82 -3.31
N GLY A 56 -5.91 -7.52 -4.61
CA GLY A 56 -7.10 -7.73 -5.42
C GLY A 56 -6.79 -7.70 -6.92
N ASP A 57 -7.76 -7.28 -7.73
CA ASP A 57 -7.66 -7.25 -9.18
C ASP A 57 -6.98 -5.98 -9.68
N GLN A 58 -5.94 -6.15 -10.50
CA GLN A 58 -5.16 -5.03 -11.05
C GLN A 58 -5.78 -4.58 -12.38
N ARG A 59 -6.24 -3.33 -12.43
CA ARG A 59 -7.00 -2.80 -13.57
C ARG A 59 -6.35 -1.55 -14.17
N GLY A 60 -5.43 -1.78 -15.10
CA GLY A 60 -4.80 -0.70 -15.87
C GLY A 60 -3.87 0.20 -15.05
N PRO A 61 -3.05 1.02 -15.74
CA PRO A 61 -2.04 1.86 -15.09
C PRO A 61 -2.64 3.12 -14.47
N CYS A 62 -2.07 3.56 -13.36
CA CYS A 62 -2.37 4.83 -12.70
C CYS A 62 -1.06 5.54 -12.29
N ALA A 63 -1.15 6.77 -11.77
CA ALA A 63 0.01 7.58 -11.37
C ALA A 63 1.10 7.69 -12.45
N GLY A 64 0.69 7.88 -13.72
CA GLY A 64 1.60 7.98 -14.86
C GLY A 64 2.31 6.66 -15.24
N GLY A 65 1.80 5.51 -14.77
CA GLY A 65 2.35 4.18 -15.07
C GLY A 65 3.22 3.58 -13.96
N LEU A 66 3.36 4.28 -12.83
CA LEU A 66 4.08 3.78 -11.65
C LEU A 66 3.22 2.86 -10.78
N GLY A 67 1.89 2.97 -10.90
CA GLY A 67 0.94 2.18 -10.14
C GLY A 67 -0.09 1.49 -11.02
N VAL A 68 -0.92 0.68 -10.38
CA VAL A 68 -2.07 0.00 -10.97
C VAL A 68 -3.33 0.35 -10.20
N CYS A 69 -4.46 0.46 -10.88
CA CYS A 69 -5.74 0.65 -10.20
C CYS A 69 -6.19 -0.70 -9.60
N CYS A 70 -6.11 -0.84 -8.29
CA CYS A 70 -6.46 -2.07 -7.59
C CYS A 70 -7.94 -2.04 -7.19
N VAL A 71 -8.70 -3.02 -7.68
CA VAL A 71 -10.10 -3.24 -7.33
C VAL A 71 -10.15 -4.44 -6.40
N VAL A 72 -10.64 -4.23 -5.17
CA VAL A 72 -10.65 -5.30 -4.17
C VAL A 72 -12.07 -5.73 -3.92
N GLU A 73 -12.35 -6.97 -4.25
CA GLU A 73 -13.62 -7.62 -3.96
C GLU A 73 -13.42 -8.61 -2.82
N LYS A 74 -14.34 -8.60 -1.86
CA LYS A 74 -14.33 -9.48 -0.69
C LYS A 74 -15.70 -10.10 -0.50
N SER A 75 -15.71 -11.36 -0.13
CA SER A 75 -16.90 -12.14 0.20
C SER A 75 -17.21 -12.11 1.69
N CYS A 76 -18.27 -12.82 2.11
CA CYS A 76 -18.67 -12.99 3.50
C CYS A 76 -17.53 -13.46 4.41
N ARG A 77 -17.60 -13.09 5.69
CA ARG A 77 -16.64 -13.43 6.76
C ARG A 77 -15.21 -12.96 6.50
N ASN A 78 -15.07 -11.93 5.67
CA ASN A 78 -13.77 -11.35 5.37
C ASN A 78 -13.59 -10.01 6.06
N THR A 79 -12.34 -9.63 6.22
CA THR A 79 -11.94 -8.36 6.83
C THR A 79 -11.15 -7.56 5.80
N THR A 80 -11.39 -6.26 5.72
CA THR A 80 -10.58 -5.37 4.89
C THR A 80 -10.25 -4.08 5.63
N SER A 81 -9.04 -3.58 5.40
CA SER A 81 -8.55 -2.30 5.88
C SER A 81 -8.34 -1.30 4.73
N GLN A 82 -8.83 -1.61 3.54
CA GLN A 82 -8.68 -0.75 2.37
C GLN A 82 -9.77 0.34 2.32
N LYS A 83 -9.39 1.52 1.81
CA LYS A 83 -10.29 2.68 1.72
C LYS A 83 -11.50 2.45 0.81
N ILE A 84 -11.37 1.58 -0.20
CA ILE A 84 -12.40 1.20 -1.17
C ILE A 84 -12.32 -0.32 -1.32
N ALA A 85 -13.45 -0.99 -1.10
CA ALA A 85 -13.61 -2.41 -1.33
C ALA A 85 -15.04 -2.70 -1.77
N TYR A 86 -15.19 -3.72 -2.60
CA TYR A 86 -16.47 -4.28 -3.02
C TYR A 86 -16.82 -5.46 -2.15
N PHE A 87 -18.08 -5.49 -1.74
CA PHE A 87 -18.66 -6.60 -1.03
C PHE A 87 -19.56 -7.36 -1.98
N VAL A 88 -19.26 -8.64 -2.17
CA VAL A 88 -19.97 -9.53 -3.09
C VAL A 88 -20.44 -10.79 -2.37
N ASN A 89 -21.54 -11.35 -2.83
CA ASN A 89 -22.01 -12.64 -2.35
C ASN A 89 -21.02 -13.76 -2.77
N PRO A 90 -20.93 -14.87 -2.00
CA PRO A 90 -20.00 -15.95 -2.30
C PRO A 90 -20.12 -16.56 -3.71
N ASN A 91 -21.33 -16.58 -4.27
CA ASN A 91 -21.59 -17.09 -5.62
C ASN A 91 -21.62 -16.00 -6.69
N TYR A 92 -21.20 -14.76 -6.39
CA TYR A 92 -21.11 -13.70 -7.39
C TYR A 92 -20.30 -14.16 -8.62
N PRO A 93 -20.75 -13.86 -9.86
CA PRO A 93 -21.89 -13.01 -10.25
C PRO A 93 -23.25 -13.71 -10.30
N GLU A 94 -23.33 -14.99 -9.94
CA GLU A 94 -24.59 -15.71 -9.85
C GLU A 94 -25.39 -15.33 -8.60
N THR A 95 -26.70 -15.61 -8.64
CA THR A 95 -27.59 -15.34 -7.53
C THR A 95 -27.36 -16.34 -6.41
N ASP A 96 -27.01 -15.84 -5.23
CA ASP A 96 -27.09 -16.62 -4.00
C ASP A 96 -28.54 -16.70 -3.52
N SER A 97 -29.05 -17.91 -3.33
CA SER A 97 -30.35 -18.20 -2.69
C SER A 97 -30.18 -18.63 -1.23
N ALA A 98 -28.96 -18.53 -0.69
CA ALA A 98 -28.68 -18.83 0.69
C ALA A 98 -29.15 -17.66 1.58
N ASP A 99 -30.24 -17.87 2.33
CA ASP A 99 -30.67 -17.01 3.43
C ASP A 99 -29.71 -17.14 4.63
N GLN A 100 -28.44 -16.83 4.42
CA GLN A 100 -27.38 -16.92 5.41
C GLN A 100 -26.91 -15.51 5.78
N LEU A 101 -26.72 -15.28 7.07
CA LEU A 101 -26.14 -14.03 7.55
C LEU A 101 -24.71 -13.90 7.01
N CYS A 102 -24.47 -12.86 6.22
CA CYS A 102 -23.16 -12.54 5.67
C CYS A 102 -22.57 -11.36 6.46
N ASP A 103 -21.62 -11.65 7.35
CA ASP A 103 -20.87 -10.63 8.07
C ASP A 103 -19.68 -10.13 7.24
N PHE A 104 -19.37 -8.85 7.35
CA PHE A 104 -18.21 -8.23 6.71
C PHE A 104 -17.59 -7.24 7.68
N ARG A 105 -16.29 -7.36 7.91
CA ARG A 105 -15.58 -6.56 8.90
C ARG A 105 -14.73 -5.50 8.21
N LEU A 106 -14.99 -4.25 8.55
CA LEU A 106 -14.19 -3.11 8.13
C LEU A 106 -13.25 -2.72 9.27
N GLU A 107 -11.95 -2.83 9.03
CA GLU A 107 -10.92 -2.36 9.95
C GLU A 107 -10.48 -0.95 9.54
N VAL A 108 -11.05 0.04 10.23
CA VAL A 108 -10.72 1.45 10.01
C VAL A 108 -9.50 1.80 10.85
N THR A 109 -8.31 1.66 10.27
CA THR A 109 -7.04 1.99 10.93
C THR A 109 -6.60 3.44 10.68
N ASP A 110 -7.14 4.08 9.64
CA ASP A 110 -6.79 5.43 9.22
C ASP A 110 -7.63 6.46 10.00
N PRO A 111 -7.00 7.37 10.79
CA PRO A 111 -7.72 8.36 11.59
C PRO A 111 -8.42 9.45 10.75
N ASP A 112 -8.10 9.58 9.46
CA ASP A 112 -8.72 10.56 8.57
C ASP A 112 -10.08 10.11 8.01
N ILE A 113 -10.50 8.87 8.31
CA ILE A 113 -11.79 8.32 7.86
C ILE A 113 -12.91 8.75 8.81
N CYS A 114 -13.75 9.69 8.35
CA CYS A 114 -14.89 10.19 9.11
C CYS A 114 -16.22 9.46 8.82
N GLN A 115 -16.34 8.84 7.64
CA GLN A 115 -17.59 8.21 7.20
C GLN A 115 -17.29 6.99 6.34
N VAL A 116 -18.02 5.91 6.64
CA VAL A 116 -18.11 4.74 5.75
C VAL A 116 -19.43 4.83 4.99
N ARG A 117 -19.37 4.70 3.67
CA ARG A 117 -20.55 4.65 2.80
C ARG A 117 -20.66 3.29 2.14
N SER A 118 -21.70 2.53 2.49
CA SER A 118 -22.10 1.36 1.70
C SER A 118 -23.03 1.83 0.57
N VAL A 119 -22.73 1.39 -0.65
CA VAL A 119 -23.59 1.59 -1.82
C VAL A 119 -23.99 0.23 -2.34
N GLN A 120 -25.22 -0.18 -2.06
CA GLN A 120 -25.76 -1.40 -2.62
C GLN A 120 -26.25 -1.11 -4.04
N ARG A 121 -25.66 -1.78 -5.03
CA ARG A 121 -26.27 -1.85 -6.36
C ARG A 121 -27.33 -2.94 -6.33
N CYS A 122 -28.57 -2.56 -6.07
CA CYS A 122 -29.70 -3.44 -6.33
C CYS A 122 -29.79 -3.74 -7.82
N ARG A 123 -29.95 -5.02 -8.17
CA ARG A 123 -30.59 -5.38 -9.43
C ARG A 123 -32.06 -5.01 -9.32
N SER A 124 -32.67 -4.54 -10.41
CA SER A 124 -34.07 -4.03 -10.42
C SER A 124 -35.09 -4.98 -9.79
N ASP A 125 -34.77 -6.26 -9.80
CA ASP A 125 -35.58 -7.39 -9.33
C ASP A 125 -35.47 -7.66 -7.81
N GLN A 126 -34.60 -6.96 -7.07
CA GLN A 126 -34.30 -7.23 -5.64
C GLN A 126 -34.42 -6.01 -4.71
N CYS A 127 -34.77 -4.83 -5.21
CA CYS A 127 -35.08 -3.68 -4.37
C CYS A 127 -36.61 -3.62 -4.19
N SER A 128 -37.12 -4.22 -3.11
CA SER A 128 -38.52 -4.13 -2.64
C SER A 128 -38.63 -3.18 -1.47
#